data_AF-A0A941U0A4-F1
#
_entry.id   AF-A0A941U0A4-F1
#
_cell.length_a   1.000
_cell.length_b   1.000
_cell.length_c   1.000
_cell.angle_alpha   90.00
_cell.angle_beta   90.00
_cell.angle_gamma   90.00
#
_symmetry.space_group_name_H-M   'P 1'
#
loop_
_entity.id
_entity.type
_entity.pdbx_description
1 polymer ?
#
loop_
_entity_poly.entity_id
_entity_poly.type
_entity_poly.pdbx_seq_one_letter_code
_entity_poly.pdbx_strand_id
1 'polypeptide(L)'
;MPPPTPSQLIAAANGQICSSEGWVLRPVGPDLLEYDDGCAACLINIGNPTRQAVRPIYASESTSALFPHLGEHLRAALPYLKGNYVVV
;
A
#
# COMPACT_ATOMS: atom_id res chain seq x y z
N MET A 1 -7.12 13.43 23.51
CA MET A 1 -7.53 12.59 22.37
C MET A 1 -7.08 11.17 22.64
N PRO A 2 -7.94 10.15 22.57
CA PRO A 2 -7.46 8.78 22.50
C PRO A 2 -6.59 8.62 21.23
N PRO A 3 -5.57 7.76 21.25
CA PRO A 3 -4.83 7.44 20.03
C PRO A 3 -5.82 6.91 18.99
N PRO A 4 -5.66 7.25 17.69
CA PRO A 4 -6.49 6.67 16.64
C PRO A 4 -6.43 5.16 16.78
N THR A 5 -7.60 4.53 16.79
CA THR A 5 -7.69 3.07 16.83
C THR A 5 -6.92 2.55 15.62
N PRO A 6 -5.97 1.61 15.78
CA PRO A 6 -5.22 1.11 14.63
C PRO A 6 -6.21 0.58 13.60
N SER A 7 -6.15 1.12 12.38
CA SER A 7 -7.00 0.73 11.27
C SER A 7 -6.92 -0.79 11.12
N GLN A 8 -8.06 -1.48 11.15
CA GLN A 8 -8.07 -2.92 11.01
C GLN A 8 -7.82 -3.25 9.54
N LEU A 9 -6.66 -3.82 9.25
CA LEU A 9 -6.29 -4.28 7.92
C LEU A 9 -6.57 -5.77 7.79
N ILE A 10 -7.24 -6.14 6.71
CA ILE A 10 -7.57 -7.53 6.38
C ILE A 10 -6.94 -7.88 5.05
N ALA A 11 -6.05 -8.88 5.05
CA ALA A 11 -5.49 -9.46 3.84
C ALA A 11 -6.42 -10.56 3.30
N ALA A 12 -6.88 -10.41 2.08
CA ALA A 12 -7.63 -11.41 1.35
C ALA A 12 -6.70 -12.43 0.67
N ALA A 13 -7.25 -13.60 0.30
CA ALA A 13 -6.49 -14.70 -0.28
C ALA A 13 -5.79 -14.34 -1.62
N ASN A 14 -6.37 -13.40 -2.36
CA ASN A 14 -5.85 -12.85 -3.62
C ASN A 14 -4.72 -11.82 -3.42
N GLY A 15 -4.31 -11.53 -2.18
CA GLY A 15 -3.28 -10.53 -1.87
C GLY A 15 -3.81 -9.10 -1.79
N GLN A 16 -5.12 -8.89 -1.92
CA GLN A 16 -5.76 -7.61 -1.64
C GLN A 16 -5.75 -7.33 -0.13
N ILE A 17 -5.58 -6.07 0.24
CA ILE A 17 -5.63 -5.58 1.61
C ILE A 17 -6.75 -4.55 1.67
N CYS A 18 -7.67 -4.73 2.60
CA CYS A 18 -8.76 -3.81 2.86
C CYS A 18 -8.61 -3.20 4.24
N SER A 19 -8.84 -1.89 4.36
CA SER A 19 -8.91 -1.19 5.64
C SER A 19 -10.35 -1.00 6.09
N SER A 20 -10.57 -1.05 7.40
CA SER A 20 -11.83 -0.62 8.03
C SER A 20 -12.18 0.84 7.74
N GLU A 21 -11.21 1.64 7.30
CA GLU A 21 -11.39 3.05 6.89
C GLU A 21 -11.87 3.19 5.44
N GLY A 22 -11.99 2.09 4.69
CA GLY A 22 -12.55 2.07 3.33
C GLY A 22 -11.53 2.08 2.20
N TRP A 23 -10.24 2.27 2.49
CA TRP A 23 -9.19 2.16 1.47
C TRP A 23 -8.78 0.72 1.21
N VAL A 24 -8.29 0.47 0.00
CA VAL A 24 -7.92 -0.83 -0.52
C VAL A 24 -6.56 -0.75 -1.21
N LEU A 25 -5.74 -1.78 -1.03
CA LEU A 25 -4.51 -1.98 -1.79
C LEU A 25 -4.59 -3.35 -2.46
N ARG A 26 -4.37 -3.44 -3.76
CA ARG A 26 -4.41 -4.73 -4.47
C ARG A 26 -3.26 -4.90 -5.46
N PRO A 27 -2.69 -6.11 -5.57
CA PRO A 27 -1.76 -6.44 -6.64
C PRO A 27 -2.52 -6.52 -7.98
N VAL A 28 -2.10 -5.71 -8.94
CA VAL A 28 -2.61 -5.76 -10.33
C VAL A 28 -1.68 -6.60 -11.21
N GLY A 29 -0.39 -6.60 -10.90
CA GLY A 29 0.63 -7.37 -11.58
C GLY A 29 1.84 -7.60 -10.69
N PRO A 30 2.89 -8.28 -11.20
CA PRO A 30 4.09 -8.55 -10.42
C PRO A 30 4.73 -7.25 -9.92
N ASP A 31 4.75 -6.21 -10.75
CA ASP A 31 5.44 -4.95 -10.50
C ASP A 31 4.49 -3.75 -10.28
N LEU A 32 3.20 -4.03 -10.01
CA LEU A 32 2.17 -2.99 -9.97
C LEU A 32 1.16 -3.25 -8.86
N LEU A 33 0.98 -2.24 -8.01
CA LEU A 33 -0.10 -2.17 -7.02
C LEU A 33 -1.10 -1.12 -7.46
N GLU A 34 -2.36 -1.37 -7.17
CA GLU A 34 -3.38 -0.32 -7.19
C GLU A 34 -3.75 0.02 -5.76
N TYR A 35 -3.81 1.31 -5.48
CA TYR A 35 -4.35 1.86 -4.25
C TYR A 35 -5.64 2.62 -4.58
N ASP A 36 -6.68 2.37 -3.80
CA ASP A 36 -7.98 3.03 -3.88
C ASP A 36 -8.33 3.54 -2.48
N ASP A 37 -8.63 4.84 -2.33
CA ASP A 37 -9.00 5.44 -1.04
C ASP A 37 -10.53 5.53 -0.82
N GLY A 38 -11.31 4.98 -1.75
CA GLY A 38 -12.77 5.06 -1.80
C GLY A 38 -13.30 6.26 -2.59
N CYS A 39 -12.47 7.27 -2.86
CA CYS A 39 -12.80 8.44 -3.67
C CYS A 39 -12.05 8.44 -5.01
N ALA A 40 -10.79 8.01 -5.00
CA ALA A 40 -9.90 7.96 -6.14
C ALA A 40 -8.98 6.76 -6.05
N ALA A 41 -8.45 6.34 -7.20
CA ALA A 41 -7.50 5.25 -7.30
C ALA A 41 -6.24 5.67 -8.06
N CYS A 42 -5.09 5.11 -7.68
CA CYS A 42 -3.81 5.30 -8.34
C CYS A 42 -3.05 3.98 -8.48
N LEU A 43 -2.16 3.94 -9.47
CA LEU A 43 -1.26 2.83 -9.71
C LEU A 43 0.12 3.17 -9.17
N ILE A 44 0.70 2.23 -8.43
CA ILE A 44 1.98 2.36 -7.75
C ILE A 44 2.92 1.31 -8.32
N ASN A 45 4.06 1.78 -8.80
CA ASN A 45 5.09 0.91 -9.34
C ASN A 45 5.87 0.24 -8.21
N ILE A 46 6.01 -1.07 -8.30
CA ILE A 46 6.93 -1.85 -7.48
C ILE A 46 8.20 -2.07 -8.30
N GLY A 47 9.33 -1.65 -7.76
CA GLY A 47 10.61 -1.91 -8.40
C GLY A 47 11.04 -3.37 -8.33
N ASN A 48 12.00 -3.70 -9.19
CA ASN A 48 12.65 -4.99 -9.18
C ASN A 48 13.36 -5.24 -7.83
N PRO A 49 13.39 -6.49 -7.34
CA PRO A 49 14.10 -6.83 -6.12
C PRO A 49 15.57 -6.41 -6.24
N THR A 50 16.03 -5.62 -5.29
CA THR A 50 17.45 -5.22 -5.21
C THR A 50 18.28 -6.39 -4.69
N ARG A 51 19.61 -6.24 -4.66
CA ARG A 51 20.55 -7.26 -4.12
C ARG A 51 20.22 -7.72 -2.68
N GLN A 52 19.36 -7.00 -1.96
CA GLN A 52 18.90 -7.34 -0.62
C GLN A 52 17.58 -8.14 -0.57
N ALA A 53 17.08 -8.63 -1.71
CA ALA A 53 15.79 -9.34 -1.83
C ALA A 53 14.57 -8.51 -1.35
N VAL A 54 14.72 -7.19 -1.30
CA VAL A 54 13.66 -6.22 -0.97
C VAL A 54 13.19 -5.55 -2.25
N ARG A 55 11.86 -5.42 -2.40
CA ARG A 55 11.19 -4.76 -3.51
C ARG A 55 10.77 -3.34 -3.11
N PRO A 56 11.33 -2.29 -3.71
CA PRO A 56 10.95 -0.92 -3.38
C PRO A 56 9.56 -0.60 -3.94
N ILE A 57 8.72 0.03 -3.13
CA ILE A 57 7.44 0.62 -3.53
C ILE A 57 7.70 2.12 -3.66
N TYR A 58 7.77 2.61 -4.89
CA TYR A 58 8.01 4.03 -5.16
C TYR A 58 6.68 4.79 -5.08
N ALA A 59 6.36 5.26 -3.88
CA ALA A 59 5.13 6.01 -3.61
C ALA A 59 5.40 7.43 -3.09
N SER A 60 6.66 7.76 -2.79
CA SER A 60 7.10 9.11 -2.39
C SER A 60 6.76 10.19 -3.42
N GLU A 61 6.72 9.86 -4.72
CA GLU A 61 6.31 10.79 -5.78
C GLU A 61 4.79 10.87 -5.99
N SER A 62 4.01 10.05 -5.28
CA SER A 62 2.56 9.90 -5.45
C SER A 62 1.72 10.55 -4.34
N THR A 63 2.34 11.25 -3.38
CA THR A 63 1.62 12.12 -2.42
C THR A 63 1.13 13.38 -3.13
N SER A 64 0.11 13.19 -3.97
CA SER A 64 -0.70 14.26 -4.55
C SER A 64 -1.67 14.79 -3.49
N ALA A 65 -2.22 15.99 -3.71
CA ALA A 65 -3.37 16.48 -2.94
C ALA A 65 -4.56 15.50 -2.96
N LEU A 66 -4.62 14.62 -3.97
CA LEU A 66 -5.62 13.55 -4.08
C LEU A 66 -5.38 12.36 -3.14
N PHE A 67 -4.14 12.13 -2.69
CA PHE A 67 -3.78 10.95 -1.88
C PHE A 67 -2.90 11.33 -0.68
N PRO A 68 -3.39 12.15 0.26
CA PRO A 68 -2.58 12.69 1.36
C PRO A 68 -2.05 11.60 2.31
N HIS A 69 -2.77 10.48 2.45
CA HIS A 69 -2.44 9.40 3.38
C HIS A 69 -1.76 8.19 2.71
N LEU A 70 -1.44 8.26 1.42
CA LEU A 70 -0.91 7.12 0.65
C LEU A 70 0.31 6.47 1.31
N GLY A 71 1.28 7.28 1.72
CA GLY A 71 2.51 6.79 2.35
C GLY A 71 2.27 6.14 3.71
N GLU A 72 1.26 6.58 4.46
CA GLU A 72 0.89 5.98 5.75
C GLU A 72 0.20 4.64 5.52
N HIS A 73 -0.76 4.59 4.60
CA HIS A 73 -1.50 3.38 4.23
C HIS A 73 -0.58 2.29 3.68
N LEU A 74 0.37 2.65 2.81
CA LEU A 74 1.34 1.70 2.28
C LEU A 74 2.24 1.12 3.37
N ARG A 75 2.72 1.95 4.30
CA ARG A 75 3.52 1.48 5.44
C ARG A 75 2.72 0.56 6.35
N ALA A 76 1.45 0.88 6.60
CA ALA A 76 0.55 0.03 7.37
C ALA A 76 0.27 -1.32 6.66
N ALA A 77 0.20 -1.32 5.33
CA ALA A 77 -0.02 -2.50 4.50
C ALA A 77 1.20 -3.42 4.35
N LEU A 78 2.43 -2.91 4.54
CA LEU A 78 3.68 -3.69 4.36
C LEU A 78 3.67 -5.08 5.03
N PRO A 79 3.24 -5.24 6.30
CA PRO A 79 3.25 -6.55 6.97
C PRO A 79 2.27 -7.56 6.36
N TYR A 80 1.29 -7.09 5.58
CA TYR A 80 0.23 -7.90 4.99
C TYR A 80 0.52 -8.27 3.53
N LEU A 81 1.49 -7.61 2.90
CA LEU A 81 1.93 -7.94 1.54
C LEU A 81 2.77 -9.21 1.54
N LYS A 82 2.53 -10.08 0.55
CA LYS A 82 3.36 -11.28 0.36
C LYS A 82 4.70 -10.91 -0.28
N GLY A 83 5.72 -10.76 0.55
CA GLY A 83 7.10 -10.45 0.14
C GLY A 83 7.76 -9.37 0.99
N ASN A 84 9.04 -9.11 0.74
CA ASN A 84 9.76 -8.05 1.44
C ASN A 84 9.65 -6.76 0.65
N TYR A 85 8.81 -5.84 1.12
CA TYR A 85 8.62 -4.53 0.49
C TYR A 85 9.13 -3.41 1.39
N VAL A 86 9.62 -2.34 0.78
CA VAL A 86 9.96 -1.10 1.49
C VAL A 86 9.36 0.06 0.71
N VAL A 87 8.63 0.94 1.41
CA VAL A 87 8.15 2.20 0.81
C VAL A 87 9.32 3.16 0.72
N VAL A 88 9.65 3.59 -0.50
CA VAL A 88 10.73 4.52 -0.83
C VAL A 88 10.15 5.89 -1.14
#